data_AF-A0A5K7YH38-F1
#
_entry.id   AF-A0A5K7YH38-F1
#
_cell.length_a   1.000
_cell.length_b   1.000
_cell.length_c   1.000
_cell.angle_alpha   90.00
_cell.angle_beta   90.00
_cell.angle_gamma   90.00
#
_symmetry.space_group_name_H-M   'P 1'
#
loop_
_entity.id
_entity.type
_entity.pdbx_description
1 polymer ?
#
loop_
_entity_poly.entity_id
_entity_poly.type
_entity_poly.pdbx_seq_one_letter_code
_entity_poly.pdbx_strand_id
1 'polypeptide(L)'
;MNCIDAIEGTAKALLEKFLDVSTEYRLDESEYIRNVKAVIDGVGLFVKNNPEVCDAPELIRGVLYDFAKAQWLAWLEKTVDPEQEAGARCDAEYQAYCYDYVYSHGNYPR
;
A
#
# COMPACT_ATOMS: atom_id res chain seq x y z
N MET A 1 1.79 -19.93 -14.20
CA MET A 1 1.22 -18.96 -13.23
C MET A 1 0.34 -19.77 -12.32
N ASN A 2 0.71 -19.89 -11.05
CA ASN A 2 -0.13 -20.57 -10.06
C ASN A 2 -1.30 -19.62 -9.69
N CYS A 3 -2.34 -20.12 -9.01
CA CYS A 3 -3.50 -19.31 -8.65
C CYS A 3 -3.13 -18.15 -7.70
N ILE A 4 -2.07 -18.33 -6.88
CA ILE A 4 -1.61 -17.30 -5.96
C ILE A 4 -0.93 -16.12 -6.66
N ASP A 5 -0.12 -16.37 -7.70
CA ASP A 5 0.49 -15.35 -8.57
C ASP A 5 -0.59 -14.48 -9.23
N ALA A 6 -1.70 -15.11 -9.65
CA ALA A 6 -2.82 -14.43 -10.29
C ALA A 6 -3.55 -13.50 -9.31
N ILE A 7 -3.75 -13.95 -8.07
CA ILE A 7 -4.36 -13.15 -7.00
C ILE A 7 -3.44 -12.00 -6.61
N GLU A 8 -2.16 -12.28 -6.40
CA GLU A 8 -1.16 -11.26 -6.10
C GLU A 8 -1.11 -10.20 -7.20
N GLY A 9 -1.01 -10.62 -8.46
CA GLY A 9 -0.98 -9.70 -9.61
C GLY A 9 -2.25 -8.85 -9.72
N THR A 10 -3.43 -9.45 -9.50
CA THR A 10 -4.71 -8.72 -9.52
C THR A 10 -4.78 -7.71 -8.38
N ALA A 11 -4.36 -8.10 -7.18
CA ALA A 11 -4.34 -7.21 -6.02
C ALA A 11 -3.36 -6.04 -6.21
N LYS A 12 -2.17 -6.29 -6.77
CA LYS A 12 -1.20 -5.25 -7.13
C LYS A 12 -1.78 -4.25 -8.14
N ALA A 13 -2.43 -4.75 -9.20
CA ALA A 13 -3.09 -3.89 -10.19
C ALA A 13 -4.21 -3.03 -9.59
N LEU A 14 -4.98 -3.57 -8.64
CA LEU A 14 -5.98 -2.79 -7.89
C LEU A 14 -5.33 -1.70 -7.04
N LEU A 15 -4.26 -2.02 -6.32
CA LEU A 15 -3.53 -1.06 -5.48
C LEU A 15 -2.94 0.09 -6.28
N GLU A 16 -2.37 -0.20 -7.46
CA GLU A 16 -1.93 0.83 -8.42
C GLU A 16 -3.12 1.71 -8.84
N LYS A 17 -4.27 1.10 -9.17
CA LYS A 17 -5.44 1.87 -9.58
C LYS A 17 -5.99 2.77 -8.47
N PHE A 18 -5.94 2.32 -7.22
CA PHE A 18 -6.30 3.15 -6.06
C PHE A 18 -5.33 4.31 -5.86
N LEU A 19 -4.04 4.12 -6.14
CA LEU A 19 -3.06 5.21 -6.12
C LEU A 19 -3.42 6.24 -7.20
N ASP A 20 -3.66 5.81 -8.43
CA ASP A 20 -4.09 6.71 -9.52
C ASP A 20 -5.33 7.53 -9.11
N VAL A 21 -6.37 6.88 -8.61
CA VAL A 21 -7.61 7.54 -8.16
C VAL A 21 -7.33 8.53 -7.03
N SER A 22 -6.51 8.15 -6.04
CA SER A 22 -6.17 9.06 -4.95
C SER A 22 -5.47 10.33 -5.44
N THR A 23 -4.60 10.20 -6.45
CA THR A 23 -3.90 11.35 -7.04
C THR A 23 -4.80 12.19 -7.94
N GLU A 24 -5.68 11.57 -8.73
CA GLU A 24 -6.62 12.24 -9.64
C GLU A 24 -7.62 13.10 -8.87
N TYR A 25 -8.18 12.55 -7.78
CA TYR A 25 -9.20 13.22 -6.98
C TYR A 25 -8.65 13.97 -5.76
N ARG A 26 -7.33 13.97 -5.56
CA ARG A 26 -6.65 14.56 -4.39
C ARG A 26 -7.26 14.06 -3.07
N LEU A 27 -7.46 12.75 -2.97
CA LEU A 27 -7.95 12.13 -1.75
C LEU A 27 -6.94 12.35 -0.63
N ASP A 28 -7.46 12.37 0.60
CA ASP A 28 -6.60 12.45 1.77
C ASP A 28 -5.67 11.23 1.84
N GLU A 29 -4.42 11.44 2.22
CA GLU A 29 -3.41 10.39 2.28
C GLU A 29 -3.86 9.23 3.19
N SER A 30 -4.60 9.53 4.27
CA SER A 30 -5.13 8.49 5.16
C SER A 30 -6.25 7.69 4.52
N GLU A 31 -6.98 8.29 3.58
CA GLU A 31 -8.02 7.61 2.81
C GLU A 31 -7.40 6.59 1.83
N TYR A 32 -6.33 6.96 1.13
CA TYR A 32 -5.57 6.01 0.31
C TYR A 32 -5.07 4.82 1.15
N ILE A 33 -4.43 5.09 2.29
CA ILE A 33 -3.87 4.04 3.16
C ILE A 33 -4.98 3.13 3.72
N ARG A 34 -6.16 3.68 4.05
CA ARG A 34 -7.33 2.87 4.44
C ARG A 34 -7.84 2.00 3.29
N ASN A 35 -7.85 2.51 2.06
CA ASN A 35 -8.25 1.73 0.88
C ASN A 35 -7.27 0.58 0.62
N VAL A 36 -5.96 0.82 0.74
CA VAL A 36 -4.93 -0.24 0.68
C VAL A 36 -5.22 -1.33 1.71
N LYS A 37 -5.47 -0.95 2.97
CA LYS A 37 -5.80 -1.89 4.03
C LYS A 37 -7.05 -2.72 3.69
N ALA A 38 -8.10 -2.09 3.17
CA ALA A 38 -9.32 -2.78 2.79
C ALA A 38 -9.08 -3.83 1.69
N VAL A 39 -8.25 -3.52 0.68
CA VAL A 39 -7.86 -4.48 -0.36
C VAL A 39 -7.08 -5.65 0.23
N ILE A 40 -6.06 -5.39 1.05
CA ILE A 40 -5.22 -6.42 1.68
C ILE A 40 -6.05 -7.32 2.62
N ASP A 41 -6.97 -6.75 3.38
CA ASP A 41 -7.89 -7.48 4.24
C ASP A 41 -8.86 -8.35 3.43
N GLY A 42 -9.41 -7.83 2.34
CA GLY A 42 -10.26 -8.59 1.43
C GLY A 42 -9.55 -9.76 0.77
N VAL A 43 -8.34 -9.53 0.25
CA VAL A 43 -7.50 -10.60 -0.35
C VAL A 43 -7.11 -11.62 0.71
N GLY A 44 -6.67 -11.19 1.89
CA GLY A 44 -6.31 -12.09 2.98
C GLY A 44 -7.48 -12.96 3.43
N LEU A 45 -8.69 -12.40 3.50
CA LEU A 45 -9.91 -13.15 3.80
C LEU A 45 -10.22 -14.18 2.70
N PHE A 46 -10.10 -13.81 1.43
CA PHE A 46 -10.32 -14.72 0.31
C PHE A 46 -9.35 -15.90 0.36
N VAL A 47 -8.04 -15.66 0.47
CA VAL A 47 -7.04 -16.73 0.48
C VAL A 47 -7.21 -17.63 1.71
N LYS A 48 -7.50 -17.06 2.88
CA LYS A 48 -7.79 -17.84 4.09
C LYS A 48 -8.99 -18.79 3.94
N ASN A 49 -10.00 -18.38 3.18
CA ASN A 49 -11.21 -19.17 2.95
C ASN A 49 -11.06 -20.22 1.83
N ASN A 50 -9.96 -20.16 1.06
CA ASN A 50 -9.69 -21.05 -0.07
C ASN A 50 -8.26 -21.63 0.06
N PRO A 51 -7.99 -22.49 1.07
CA PRO A 51 -6.64 -23.00 1.36
C PRO A 51 -6.04 -23.82 0.21
N GLU A 52 -6.85 -24.35 -0.70
CA GLU A 52 -6.40 -25.01 -1.93
C GLU A 52 -5.67 -24.07 -2.90
N VAL A 53 -5.79 -22.76 -2.70
CA VAL A 53 -5.20 -21.73 -3.54
C VAL A 53 -3.81 -21.32 -3.05
N CYS A 54 -3.54 -21.42 -1.74
CA CYS A 54 -2.27 -21.01 -1.14
C CYS A 54 -2.03 -21.69 0.21
N ASP A 55 -0.86 -22.32 0.35
CA ASP A 55 -0.43 -22.98 1.59
C ASP A 55 0.05 -21.99 2.68
N ALA A 56 0.34 -20.74 2.29
CA ALA A 56 0.88 -19.69 3.17
C ALA A 56 0.10 -18.36 3.03
N PRO A 57 -1.20 -18.34 3.38
CA PRO A 57 -2.08 -17.18 3.23
C PRO A 57 -1.60 -15.91 3.96
N GLU A 58 -0.77 -16.06 4.99
CA GLU A 58 -0.19 -14.96 5.74
C GLU A 58 0.86 -14.16 4.95
N LEU A 59 1.55 -14.80 4.01
CA LEU A 59 2.61 -14.14 3.23
C LEU A 59 2.07 -13.09 2.27
N ILE A 60 0.87 -13.29 1.71
CA ILE A 60 0.30 -12.36 0.72
C ILE A 60 0.06 -10.98 1.32
N ARG A 61 -0.25 -10.90 2.62
CA ARG A 61 -0.48 -9.63 3.29
C ARG A 61 0.79 -8.78 3.33
N GLY A 62 1.93 -9.40 3.65
CA GLY A 62 3.23 -8.73 3.65
C GLY A 62 3.64 -8.27 2.26
N VAL A 63 3.52 -9.15 1.27
CA VAL A 63 3.88 -8.82 -0.13
C VAL A 63 3.06 -7.65 -0.67
N LEU A 64 1.75 -7.64 -0.44
CA LEU A 64 0.89 -6.55 -0.89
C LEU A 64 1.11 -5.26 -0.10
N TYR A 65 1.41 -5.37 1.20
CA TYR A 65 1.75 -4.23 2.04
C TYR A 65 3.02 -3.52 1.56
N ASP A 66 4.10 -4.29 1.42
CA ASP A 66 5.40 -3.78 0.99
C ASP A 66 5.31 -3.16 -0.40
N PHE A 67 4.55 -3.79 -1.30
CA PHE A 67 4.27 -3.26 -2.63
C PHE A 67 3.54 -1.92 -2.57
N ALA A 68 2.42 -1.82 -1.84
CA ALA A 68 1.64 -0.59 -1.76
C ALA A 68 2.43 0.55 -1.11
N LYS A 69 3.18 0.26 -0.04
CA LYS A 69 4.06 1.23 0.62
C LYS A 69 5.15 1.73 -0.31
N ALA A 70 5.79 0.83 -1.07
CA ALA A 70 6.83 1.21 -2.04
C ALA A 70 6.27 2.13 -3.15
N GLN A 71 5.07 1.83 -3.66
CA GLN A 71 4.41 2.68 -4.67
C GLN A 71 4.07 4.07 -4.11
N TRP A 72 3.56 4.13 -2.88
CA TRP A 72 3.25 5.39 -2.19
C TRP A 72 4.50 6.28 -2.02
N LEU A 73 5.59 5.71 -1.48
CA LEU A 73 6.83 6.44 -1.26
C LEU A 73 7.46 6.90 -2.58
N ALA A 74 7.45 6.04 -3.61
CA ALA A 74 7.94 6.40 -4.94
C ALA A 74 7.11 7.51 -5.60
N TRP A 75 5.81 7.59 -5.30
CA TRP A 75 4.97 8.69 -5.75
C TRP A 75 5.33 9.99 -5.01
N LEU A 76 5.47 9.95 -3.68
CA LEU A 76 5.87 11.11 -2.89
C LEU A 76 7.21 11.68 -3.35
N GLU A 77 8.22 10.82 -3.57
CA GLU A 77 9.54 11.23 -4.09
C GLU A 77 9.45 11.96 -5.43
N LYS A 78 8.54 11.54 -6.33
CA LYS A 78 8.32 12.21 -7.62
C LYS A 78 7.63 13.56 -7.50
N THR A 79 6.91 13.80 -6.41
CA THR A 79 6.19 15.05 -6.16
C THR A 79 7.00 16.10 -5.40
N VAL A 80 8.12 15.72 -4.77
CA VAL A 80 9.03 16.66 -4.08
C VAL A 80 9.92 17.37 -5.10
N ASP A 81 9.94 18.70 -5.05
CA ASP A 81 10.76 19.56 -5.92
C ASP A 81 12.26 19.42 -5.57
N PRO A 82 13.18 19.24 -6.54
CA PRO A 82 14.62 19.03 -6.29
C PRO A 82 15.34 20.14 -5.50
N GLU A 83 14.75 21.31 -5.27
CA GLU A 83 15.38 22.35 -4.43
C GLU A 83 15.38 22.02 -2.91
N GLN A 84 14.72 20.94 -2.47
CA GLN A 84 14.57 20.55 -1.05
C GLN A 84 15.35 19.29 -0.61
N GLU A 85 16.42 18.92 -1.34
CA GLU A 85 17.12 17.61 -1.23
C GLU A 85 17.65 17.23 0.18
N ALA A 86 18.01 18.17 1.05
CA ALA A 86 18.51 17.84 2.39
C ALA A 86 17.39 17.55 3.42
N GLY A 87 16.21 18.12 3.24
CA GLY A 87 15.02 17.85 4.07
C GLY A 87 14.27 16.60 3.63
N ALA A 88 14.32 16.28 2.32
CA ALA A 88 13.60 15.18 1.70
C ALA A 88 13.95 13.78 2.24
N ARG A 89 15.19 13.56 2.72
CA ARG A 89 15.59 12.26 3.30
C ARG A 89 15.00 12.01 4.68
N CYS A 90 14.90 13.07 5.49
CA CYS A 90 14.20 13.04 6.77
C CYS A 90 12.68 12.95 6.57
N ASP A 91 12.20 13.48 5.44
CA ASP A 91 10.81 13.36 5.03
C ASP A 91 10.48 11.91 4.62
N ALA A 92 11.30 11.22 3.82
CA ALA A 92 11.01 9.85 3.39
C ALA A 92 10.84 8.84 4.56
N GLU A 93 11.73 8.87 5.55
CA GLU A 93 11.60 8.02 6.76
C GLU A 93 10.36 8.39 7.59
N TYR A 94 10.06 9.68 7.70
CA TYR A 94 8.86 10.17 8.37
C TYR A 94 7.58 9.77 7.63
N GLN A 95 7.54 9.88 6.31
CA GLN A 95 6.42 9.46 5.47
C GLN A 95 6.22 7.95 5.53
N ALA A 96 7.30 7.17 5.56
CA ALA A 96 7.24 5.73 5.77
C ALA A 96 6.66 5.39 7.16
N TYR A 97 7.05 6.11 8.20
CA TYR A 97 6.48 5.99 9.54
C TYR A 97 4.99 6.38 9.58
N CYS A 98 4.61 7.49 8.96
CA CYS A 98 3.21 7.92 8.86
C CYS A 98 2.36 6.88 8.15
N TYR A 99 2.89 6.30 7.06
CA TYR A 99 2.23 5.20 6.36
C TYR A 99 1.95 4.02 7.28
N ASP A 100 2.99 3.53 7.96
CA ASP A 100 2.89 2.42 8.91
C ASP A 100 1.87 2.74 10.02
N TYR A 101 1.93 3.95 10.57
CA TYR A 101 1.06 4.39 11.64
C TYR A 101 -0.41 4.43 11.21
N VAL A 102 -0.71 5.04 10.06
CA VAL A 102 -2.08 5.12 9.53
C VAL A 102 -2.59 3.74 9.16
N TYR A 103 -1.76 2.87 8.58
CA TYR A 103 -2.18 1.51 8.23
C TYR A 103 -2.56 0.67 9.47
N SER A 104 -1.84 0.87 10.57
CA SER A 104 -2.10 0.18 11.84
C SER A 104 -3.23 0.81 12.66
N HIS A 105 -3.33 2.14 12.72
CA HIS A 105 -4.20 2.87 13.65
C HIS A 105 -5.40 3.57 12.97
N GLY A 106 -5.40 3.68 11.65
CA GLY A 106 -6.46 4.28 10.84
C GLY A 106 -6.49 5.81 10.77
N ASN A 107 -5.60 6.49 11.51
CA ASN A 107 -5.53 7.96 11.61
C ASN A 107 -4.08 8.43 11.58
N TYR A 108 -3.83 9.67 11.17
CA TYR A 108 -2.49 10.28 11.21
C TYR A 108 -1.98 10.39 12.66
N PRO A 109 -0.65 10.20 12.89
CA PRO A 109 -0.04 10.50 14.17
C PRO A 109 -0.21 11.99 14.52
N ARG A 110 -0.49 12.28 15.80
CA ARG A 110 -0.67 13.64 16.33
C ARG A 110 0.60 14.18 16.96
#